data_AF-A0A936S2M0-F1
#
_entry.id   AF-A0A936S2M0-F1
#
_cell.length_a   1.000
_cell.length_b   1.000
_cell.length_c   1.000
_cell.angle_alpha   90.00
_cell.angle_beta   90.00
_cell.angle_gamma   90.00
#
_symmetry.space_group_name_H-M   'P 1'
#
loop_
_entity.id
_entity.type
_entity.pdbx_description
1 polymer ?
#
loop_
_entity_poly.entity_id
_entity_poly.type
_entity_poly.pdbx_seq_one_letter_code
_entity_poly.pdbx_strand_id
1 'polypeptide(L)'
;MSKTKSPFKDNKLLKQQIQAFLSQHRACFSQEANRTSAFFELAAYNDLVKFYEANDYLVTPQNLRGKERQFVYALSPKAKPSNCSFFYAEKRYRNGVSMTFEIRHNLRIQSAHDSDIFVSPDYAVIEKDAVTSTHQPHYYNGKVDYFFVAAKDVKTFAETKHYQPSPELVLNFVGLVNELMPALMSGTFPTKKPKHCGPALFVSGVGNAHLIKIKESLGIRYKVNILMGLFAYPNQVHSASNQVNIHKIGST
;
A
#
# COMPACT_ATOMS: atom_id res chain seq x y z
N MET A 1 -20.55 -5.67 34.03
CA MET A 1 -20.32 -5.95 32.60
C MET A 1 -19.02 -6.72 32.47
N SER A 2 -19.07 -8.02 32.12
CA SER A 2 -17.86 -8.83 31.98
C SER A 2 -17.10 -8.42 30.71
N LYS A 3 -15.78 -8.20 30.83
CA LYS A 3 -14.90 -7.99 29.68
C LYS A 3 -14.84 -9.30 28.90
N THR A 4 -15.40 -9.32 27.69
CA THR A 4 -15.20 -10.41 26.73
C THR A 4 -13.70 -10.59 26.50
N LYS A 5 -13.15 -11.75 26.90
CA LYS A 5 -11.75 -12.10 26.64
C LYS A 5 -11.53 -12.15 25.13
N SER A 6 -10.50 -11.43 24.68
CA SER A 6 -10.01 -11.51 23.30
C SER A 6 -9.80 -12.98 22.91
N PRO A 7 -10.22 -13.42 21.70
CA PRO A 7 -9.93 -14.77 21.20
C PRO A 7 -8.43 -14.97 20.93
N PHE A 8 -7.64 -13.90 20.97
CA PHE A 8 -6.19 -13.93 20.80
C PHE A 8 -5.48 -14.11 22.15
N LYS A 9 -4.44 -14.96 22.15
CA LYS A 9 -3.52 -15.11 23.30
C LYS A 9 -3.00 -13.74 23.74
N ASP A 10 -2.91 -13.53 25.05
CA ASP A 10 -2.36 -12.32 25.64
C ASP A 10 -0.97 -12.03 25.05
N ASN A 11 -0.72 -10.78 24.63
CA ASN A 11 0.56 -10.32 24.07
C ASN A 11 1.74 -10.62 25.01
N LYS A 12 1.53 -10.63 26.33
CA LYS A 12 2.53 -11.06 27.32
C LYS A 12 2.87 -12.53 27.19
N LEU A 13 1.84 -13.38 27.01
CA LEU A 13 2.01 -14.82 26.79
C LEU A 13 2.74 -15.10 25.47
N LEU A 14 2.40 -14.35 24.41
CA LEU A 14 3.05 -14.47 23.11
C LEU A 14 4.54 -14.09 23.19
N LYS A 15 4.85 -12.99 23.89
CA LYS A 15 6.23 -12.53 24.11
C LYS A 15 7.05 -13.54 24.92
N GLN A 16 6.46 -14.15 25.95
CA GLN A 16 7.09 -15.22 26.73
C GLN A 16 7.35 -16.47 25.89
N GLN A 17 6.40 -16.88 25.04
CA GLN A 17 6.57 -18.02 24.13
C GLN A 17 7.67 -17.79 23.10
N ILE A 18 7.72 -16.58 22.52
CA ILE A 18 8.77 -16.18 21.58
C ILE A 18 10.14 -16.13 22.28
N GLN A 19 10.23 -15.59 23.49
CA GLN A 19 11.48 -15.58 24.26
C GLN A 19 11.97 -16.99 24.64
N ALA A 20 11.05 -17.89 25.04
CA ALA A 20 11.39 -19.27 25.40
C ALA A 20 11.90 -20.07 24.19
N PHE A 21 11.23 -19.93 23.04
CA PHE A 21 11.65 -20.53 21.78
C PHE A 21 13.02 -20.02 21.33
N LEU A 22 13.21 -18.69 21.29
CA LEU A 22 14.48 -18.11 20.83
C LEU A 22 15.65 -18.46 21.76
N SER A 23 15.42 -18.54 23.07
CA SER A 23 16.45 -18.96 24.05
C SER A 23 16.91 -20.40 23.82
N GLN A 24 16.00 -21.32 23.49
CA GLN A 24 16.35 -22.71 23.15
C GLN A 24 17.19 -22.82 21.87
N HIS A 25 17.06 -21.85 20.97
CA HIS A 25 17.81 -21.77 19.71
C HIS A 25 18.96 -20.74 19.75
N ARG A 26 19.38 -20.29 20.94
CA ARG A 26 20.45 -19.29 21.15
C ARG A 26 20.26 -17.98 20.35
N ALA A 27 19.02 -17.56 20.17
CA ALA A 27 18.64 -16.31 19.52
C ALA A 27 17.96 -15.34 20.52
N CYS A 28 17.97 -14.04 20.23
CA CYS A 28 17.36 -13.02 21.09
C CYS A 28 16.22 -12.26 20.40
N PHE A 29 15.16 -12.00 21.15
CA PHE A 29 14.03 -11.15 20.72
C PHE A 29 14.36 -9.68 20.98
N SER A 30 14.83 -8.97 19.97
CA SER A 30 15.06 -7.53 20.00
C SER A 30 13.92 -6.84 19.27
N GLN A 31 12.99 -6.16 19.96
CA GLN A 31 12.14 -5.21 19.24
C GLN A 31 11.53 -4.11 20.12
N GLU A 32 11.95 -2.88 19.82
CA GLU A 32 11.17 -1.62 19.89
C GLU A 32 10.41 -1.39 18.55
N ALA A 33 9.80 -2.45 17.99
CA ALA A 33 9.31 -2.51 16.59
C ALA A 33 8.24 -1.49 16.22
N ASN A 34 7.44 -1.06 17.20
CA ASN A 34 6.14 -0.46 16.92
C ASN A 34 6.23 0.96 16.34
N ARG A 35 7.37 1.63 16.46
CA ARG A 35 7.56 2.97 15.88
C ARG A 35 8.27 2.92 14.53
N THR A 36 9.35 2.15 14.40
CA THR A 36 10.16 2.14 13.17
C THR A 36 9.42 1.59 11.96
N SER A 37 8.61 0.54 12.12
CA SER A 37 7.80 0.00 11.01
C SER A 37 6.76 1.00 10.52
N ALA A 38 6.07 1.67 11.46
CA ALA A 38 5.10 2.72 11.11
C ALA A 38 5.78 3.91 10.44
N PHE A 39 6.96 4.34 10.89
CA PHE A 39 7.72 5.38 10.21
C PHE A 39 8.16 4.95 8.80
N PHE A 40 8.54 3.70 8.61
CA PHE A 40 8.91 3.18 7.29
C PHE A 40 7.72 3.18 6.33
N GLU A 41 6.53 2.78 6.80
CA GLU A 41 5.27 2.87 6.06
C GLU A 41 5.02 4.33 5.62
N LEU A 42 5.00 5.27 6.57
CA LEU A 42 4.77 6.68 6.25
C LEU A 42 5.84 7.28 5.31
N ALA A 43 7.10 6.85 5.42
CA ALA A 43 8.14 7.27 4.49
C ALA A 43 7.89 6.74 3.07
N ALA A 44 7.53 5.47 2.94
CA ALA A 44 7.25 4.84 1.65
C ALA A 44 6.00 5.45 0.97
N TYR A 45 4.98 5.82 1.76
CA TYR A 45 3.85 6.61 1.27
C TYR A 45 4.29 7.92 0.63
N ASN A 46 5.14 8.67 1.33
CA ASN A 46 5.61 9.97 0.86
C ASN A 46 6.52 9.81 -0.36
N ASP A 47 7.28 8.72 -0.47
CA ASP A 47 8.06 8.43 -1.67
C ASP A 47 7.18 8.11 -2.89
N LEU A 48 6.03 7.46 -2.69
CA LEU A 48 5.02 7.30 -3.75
C LEU A 48 4.40 8.65 -4.15
N VAL A 49 4.13 9.54 -3.20
CA VAL A 49 3.65 10.92 -3.47
C VAL A 49 4.68 11.67 -4.33
N LYS A 50 5.95 11.64 -3.95
CA LYS A 50 7.06 12.26 -4.72
C LYS A 50 7.22 11.65 -6.11
N PHE A 51 6.94 10.37 -6.28
CA PHE A 51 6.93 9.76 -7.61
C PHE A 51 5.92 10.46 -8.53
N TYR A 52 4.72 10.80 -8.04
CA TYR A 52 3.73 11.52 -8.84
C TYR A 52 4.20 12.94 -9.17
N GLU A 53 4.79 13.66 -8.21
CA GLU A 53 5.40 14.99 -8.46
C GLU A 53 6.49 14.91 -9.54
N ALA A 54 7.39 13.92 -9.44
CA ALA A 54 8.45 13.68 -10.41
C ALA A 54 7.96 13.24 -11.80
N ASN A 55 6.69 12.87 -11.93
CA ASN A 55 6.04 12.52 -13.20
C ASN A 55 5.00 13.58 -13.62
N ASP A 56 5.27 14.85 -13.30
CA ASP A 56 4.49 16.06 -13.59
C ASP A 56 2.99 15.97 -13.22
N TYR A 57 2.70 15.35 -12.09
CA TYR A 57 1.42 15.57 -11.42
C TYR A 57 1.56 16.76 -10.48
N LEU A 58 0.55 17.62 -10.45
CA LEU A 58 0.37 18.57 -9.36
C LEU A 58 -0.22 17.81 -8.17
N VAL A 59 0.54 17.71 -7.09
CA VAL A 59 0.12 17.00 -5.88
C VAL A 59 -0.26 18.00 -4.79
N THR A 60 -1.44 17.84 -4.19
CA THR A 60 -1.94 18.76 -3.15
C THR A 60 -2.56 18.01 -1.98
N PRO A 61 -2.22 18.35 -0.72
CA PRO A 61 -2.82 17.72 0.45
C PRO A 61 -4.28 18.16 0.64
N GLN A 62 -5.12 17.20 1.03
CA GLN A 62 -6.55 17.36 1.20
C GLN A 62 -7.00 16.92 2.60
N ASN A 63 -8.14 17.43 3.03
CA ASN A 63 -8.76 17.09 4.32
C ASN A 63 -7.81 17.32 5.53
N LEU A 64 -7.11 18.45 5.52
CA LEU A 64 -6.25 18.89 6.62
C LEU A 64 -7.08 19.27 7.85
N ARG A 65 -6.55 19.03 9.06
CA ARG A 65 -7.29 19.16 10.32
C ARG A 65 -6.75 20.26 11.22
N GLY A 66 -7.66 20.83 12.01
CA GLY A 66 -7.34 21.88 12.98
C GLY A 66 -6.93 23.21 12.33
N LYS A 67 -6.66 24.21 13.18
CA LYS A 67 -6.25 25.55 12.74
C LYS A 67 -4.88 25.56 12.06
N GLU A 68 -4.02 24.62 12.42
CA GLU A 68 -2.66 24.46 11.88
C GLU A 68 -2.61 23.65 10.59
N ARG A 69 -3.76 23.22 10.03
CA ARG A 69 -3.82 22.45 8.78
C ARG A 69 -2.97 21.17 8.82
N GLN A 70 -3.10 20.40 9.89
CA GLN A 70 -2.34 19.16 10.13
C GLN A 70 -2.77 18.04 9.17
N PHE A 71 -1.81 17.28 8.65
CA PHE A 71 -2.06 16.08 7.85
C PHE A 71 -2.23 14.86 8.76
N VAL A 72 -3.36 14.16 8.64
CA VAL A 72 -3.74 13.03 9.51
C VAL A 72 -3.69 11.72 8.74
N TYR A 73 -2.71 10.87 9.05
CA TYR A 73 -2.57 9.54 8.45
C TYR A 73 -3.55 8.51 9.05
N ALA A 74 -3.95 7.52 8.24
CA ALA A 74 -4.81 6.41 8.66
C ALA A 74 -4.03 5.28 9.38
N LEU A 75 -3.50 5.56 10.58
CA LEU A 75 -2.67 4.60 11.34
C LEU A 75 -3.46 3.52 12.11
N SER A 76 -4.80 3.56 12.02
CA SER A 76 -5.67 2.60 12.69
C SER A 76 -6.50 1.84 11.66
N PRO A 77 -6.68 0.51 11.81
CA PRO A 77 -7.61 -0.25 10.98
C PRO A 77 -9.05 0.27 11.04
N LYS A 78 -9.41 1.03 12.08
CA LYS A 78 -10.76 1.63 12.25
C LYS A 78 -10.85 3.07 11.78
N ALA A 79 -9.78 3.61 11.19
CA ALA A 79 -9.78 4.97 10.68
C ALA A 79 -10.90 5.14 9.64
N LYS A 80 -11.74 6.16 9.84
CA LYS A 80 -12.75 6.54 8.84
C LYS A 80 -12.04 7.38 7.77
N PRO A 81 -12.22 7.12 6.46
CA PRO A 81 -11.60 7.91 5.41
C PRO A 81 -11.91 9.41 5.53
N SER A 82 -13.11 9.75 5.99
CA SER A 82 -13.50 11.14 6.24
C SER A 82 -12.64 11.82 7.31
N ASN A 83 -12.02 11.10 8.24
CA ASN A 83 -11.18 11.67 9.30
C ASN A 83 -9.70 11.75 8.93
N CYS A 84 -9.29 11.15 7.82
CA CYS A 84 -7.89 11.08 7.39
C CYS A 84 -7.61 12.02 6.22
N SER A 85 -6.44 12.64 6.25
CA SER A 85 -5.91 13.42 5.14
C SER A 85 -5.41 12.51 4.03
N PHE A 86 -5.35 13.05 2.82
CA PHE A 86 -4.94 12.35 1.60
C PHE A 86 -4.34 13.35 0.62
N PHE A 87 -3.84 12.89 -0.52
CA PHE A 87 -3.36 13.79 -1.57
C PHE A 87 -4.25 13.69 -2.81
N TYR A 88 -4.56 14.82 -3.42
CA TYR A 88 -4.93 14.82 -4.83
C TYR A 88 -3.67 14.80 -5.69
N ALA A 89 -3.66 13.98 -6.73
CA ALA A 89 -2.68 14.03 -7.80
C ALA A 89 -3.40 14.41 -9.10
N GLU A 90 -3.11 15.59 -9.63
CA GLU A 90 -3.72 16.15 -10.83
C GLU A 90 -2.75 16.10 -12.01
N LYS A 91 -3.15 15.50 -13.14
CA LYS A 91 -2.40 15.52 -14.40
C LYS A 91 -3.13 16.38 -15.41
N ARG A 92 -2.48 17.48 -15.84
CA ARG A 92 -2.98 18.38 -16.88
C ARG A 92 -2.31 18.09 -18.22
N TYR A 93 -3.11 18.03 -19.28
CA TYR A 93 -2.64 17.82 -20.64
C TYR A 93 -2.71 19.10 -21.46
N ARG A 94 -1.90 19.17 -22.52
CA ARG A 94 -1.83 20.34 -23.42
C ARG A 94 -3.17 20.66 -24.10
N ASN A 95 -4.05 19.67 -24.26
CA ASN A 95 -5.39 19.85 -24.80
C ASN A 95 -6.41 20.40 -23.77
N GLY A 96 -5.96 20.82 -22.59
CA GLY A 96 -6.81 21.36 -21.52
C GLY A 96 -7.52 20.32 -20.68
N VAL A 97 -7.44 19.02 -21.02
CA VAL A 97 -8.01 17.95 -20.18
C VAL A 97 -7.20 17.82 -18.90
N SER A 98 -7.88 17.76 -17.77
CA SER A 98 -7.29 17.46 -16.47
C SER A 98 -7.93 16.20 -15.88
N MET A 99 -7.11 15.37 -15.26
CA MET A 99 -7.54 14.17 -14.55
C MET A 99 -7.01 14.23 -13.12
N THR A 100 -7.85 13.89 -12.14
CA THR A 100 -7.52 13.97 -10.72
C THR A 100 -7.75 12.63 -10.04
N PHE A 101 -6.81 12.23 -9.20
CA PHE A 101 -6.82 10.98 -8.45
C PHE A 101 -6.58 11.26 -6.98
N GLU A 102 -6.96 10.31 -6.13
CA GLU A 102 -6.66 10.36 -4.70
C GLU A 102 -5.59 9.34 -4.34
N ILE A 103 -4.54 9.80 -3.67
CA ILE A 103 -3.55 8.93 -3.03
C ILE A 103 -3.94 8.80 -1.55
N ARG A 104 -4.30 7.59 -1.15
CA ARG A 104 -4.94 7.27 0.15
C ARG A 104 -4.10 6.26 0.94
N HIS A 105 -4.04 6.45 2.25
CA HIS A 105 -3.39 5.55 3.21
C HIS A 105 -4.40 4.54 3.80
N ASN A 106 -4.03 3.26 3.85
CA ASN A 106 -4.77 2.18 4.51
C ASN A 106 -6.27 2.13 4.13
N LEU A 107 -6.55 2.30 2.84
CA LEU A 107 -7.91 2.28 2.30
C LEU A 107 -8.30 0.86 1.90
N ARG A 108 -9.49 0.42 2.30
CA ARG A 108 -10.04 -0.88 1.89
C ARG A 108 -10.42 -0.85 0.41
N ILE A 109 -10.02 -1.88 -0.30
CA ILE A 109 -10.35 -2.13 -1.69
C ILE A 109 -11.16 -3.43 -1.74
N GLN A 110 -12.31 -3.38 -2.41
CA GLN A 110 -13.10 -4.57 -2.72
C GLN A 110 -12.36 -5.42 -3.75
N SER A 111 -12.37 -6.74 -3.56
CA SER A 111 -11.78 -7.69 -4.50
C SER A 111 -12.38 -7.54 -5.90
N ALA A 112 -11.55 -7.80 -6.92
CA ALA A 112 -12.01 -7.88 -8.31
C ALA A 112 -12.74 -9.20 -8.61
N HIS A 113 -12.61 -10.21 -7.75
CA HIS A 113 -13.20 -11.54 -7.93
C HIS A 113 -14.45 -11.76 -7.09
N ASP A 114 -14.54 -11.12 -5.92
CA ASP A 114 -15.62 -11.35 -4.95
C ASP A 114 -16.07 -10.02 -4.30
N SER A 115 -17.37 -9.74 -4.35
CA SER A 115 -17.92 -8.50 -3.80
C SER A 115 -17.91 -8.41 -2.27
N ASP A 116 -17.74 -9.53 -1.58
CA ASP A 116 -17.75 -9.61 -0.11
C ASP A 116 -16.34 -9.67 0.50
N ILE A 117 -15.30 -9.75 -0.34
CA ILE A 117 -13.90 -9.75 0.08
C ILE A 117 -13.30 -8.35 -0.07
N PHE A 118 -12.58 -7.93 0.96
CA PHE A 118 -11.93 -6.61 1.00
C PHE A 118 -10.51 -6.73 1.55
N VAL A 119 -9.58 -6.01 0.93
CA VAL A 119 -8.18 -5.95 1.36
C VAL A 119 -7.75 -4.51 1.55
N SER A 120 -6.93 -4.25 2.58
CA SER A 120 -6.36 -2.94 2.87
C SER A 120 -4.87 -2.95 2.55
N PRO A 121 -4.45 -2.61 1.31
CA PRO A 121 -3.05 -2.30 1.08
C PRO A 121 -2.65 -1.05 1.88
N ASP A 122 -1.36 -0.92 2.19
CA ASP A 122 -0.85 0.24 2.91
C ASP A 122 -1.16 1.55 2.17
N TYR A 123 -1.16 1.55 0.83
CA TYR A 123 -1.57 2.70 0.00
C TYR A 123 -2.37 2.31 -1.23
N ALA A 124 -3.23 3.22 -1.66
CA ALA A 124 -4.00 3.11 -2.90
C ALA A 124 -4.02 4.43 -3.65
N VAL A 125 -4.01 4.35 -4.98
CA VAL A 125 -4.34 5.48 -5.86
C VAL A 125 -5.65 5.15 -6.55
N ILE A 126 -6.64 6.02 -6.39
CA ILE A 126 -8.02 5.76 -6.82
C ILE A 126 -8.57 6.91 -7.65
N GLU A 127 -9.66 6.65 -8.37
CA GLU A 127 -10.47 7.71 -8.97
C GLU A 127 -10.96 8.69 -7.89
N LYS A 128 -11.03 9.97 -8.26
CA LYS A 128 -11.54 11.01 -7.38
C LYS A 128 -12.98 10.67 -6.94
N ASP A 129 -13.25 10.86 -5.64
CA ASP A 129 -14.57 10.65 -5.04
C ASP A 129 -15.10 9.20 -5.14
N ALA A 130 -14.23 8.22 -5.40
CA ALA A 130 -14.62 6.80 -5.54
C ALA A 130 -14.79 6.05 -4.20
N VAL A 131 -14.46 6.67 -3.07
CA VAL A 131 -14.70 6.07 -1.75
C VAL A 131 -16.20 6.03 -1.48
N THR A 132 -16.73 4.83 -1.29
CA THR A 132 -18.13 4.60 -0.93
C THR A 132 -18.23 3.91 0.42
N SER A 133 -19.47 3.75 0.91
CA SER A 133 -19.77 3.04 2.14
C SER A 133 -21.01 2.17 2.00
N THR A 134 -21.00 1.03 2.68
CA THR A 134 -22.19 0.17 2.81
C THR A 134 -22.27 -0.41 4.22
N HIS A 135 -23.42 -0.98 4.57
CA HIS A 135 -23.58 -1.79 5.77
C HIS A 135 -23.18 -3.23 5.47
N GLN A 136 -22.00 -3.65 5.95
CA GLN A 136 -21.53 -5.03 5.78
C GLN A 136 -21.91 -5.88 7.00
N PRO A 137 -22.67 -6.98 6.85
CA PRO A 137 -23.06 -7.83 7.98
C PRO A 137 -21.87 -8.39 8.77
N HIS A 138 -20.78 -8.74 8.08
CA HIS A 138 -19.57 -9.26 8.72
C HIS A 138 -18.75 -8.18 9.44
N TYR A 139 -19.06 -6.90 9.22
CA TYR A 139 -18.37 -5.78 9.87
C TYR A 139 -19.24 -5.14 10.95
N TYR A 140 -18.89 -5.37 12.21
CA TYR A 140 -19.67 -4.90 13.37
C TYR A 140 -21.17 -5.24 13.29
N ASN A 141 -21.53 -6.38 12.70
CA ASN A 141 -22.91 -6.80 12.46
C ASN A 141 -23.72 -5.76 11.65
N GLY A 142 -23.09 -5.07 10.69
CA GLY A 142 -23.72 -4.02 9.88
C GLY A 142 -23.99 -2.71 10.62
N LYS A 143 -23.61 -2.59 11.90
CA LYS A 143 -23.95 -1.41 12.73
C LYS A 143 -23.13 -0.16 12.41
N VAL A 144 -22.08 -0.30 11.61
CA VAL A 144 -21.17 0.79 11.27
C VAL A 144 -20.90 0.76 9.78
N ASP A 145 -20.87 1.94 9.17
CA ASP A 145 -20.48 2.12 7.78
C ASP A 145 -19.13 1.46 7.49
N TYR A 146 -19.15 0.60 6.48
CA TYR A 146 -17.96 -0.03 5.95
C TYR A 146 -17.51 0.73 4.72
N PHE A 147 -16.43 1.50 4.86
CA PHE A 147 -15.89 2.33 3.78
C PHE A 147 -14.90 1.54 2.93
N PHE A 148 -15.05 1.61 1.61
CA PHE A 148 -14.20 0.93 0.64
C PHE A 148 -14.21 1.64 -0.73
N VAL A 149 -13.36 1.17 -1.63
CA VAL A 149 -13.38 1.50 -3.07
C VAL A 149 -13.52 0.21 -3.88
N ALA A 150 -14.26 0.24 -4.99
CA ALA A 150 -14.35 -0.91 -5.88
C ALA A 150 -13.04 -1.10 -6.68
N ALA A 151 -12.63 -2.34 -6.96
CA ALA A 151 -11.40 -2.62 -7.71
C ALA A 151 -11.29 -1.85 -9.05
N LYS A 152 -12.40 -1.66 -9.76
CA LYS A 152 -12.46 -0.93 -11.04
C LYS A 152 -12.01 0.55 -10.94
N ASP A 153 -12.14 1.14 -9.75
CA ASP A 153 -11.83 2.54 -9.49
C ASP A 153 -10.41 2.71 -8.93
N VAL A 154 -9.67 1.61 -8.74
CA VAL A 154 -8.26 1.61 -8.34
C VAL A 154 -7.37 1.77 -9.56
N LYS A 155 -6.40 2.68 -9.45
CA LYS A 155 -5.37 2.91 -10.48
C LYS A 155 -4.09 2.17 -10.18
N THR A 156 -3.73 2.07 -8.91
CA THR A 156 -2.63 1.25 -8.41
C THR A 156 -2.72 1.17 -6.89
N PHE A 157 -1.90 0.30 -6.30
CA PHE A 157 -1.76 0.17 -4.86
C PHE A 157 -0.32 -0.17 -4.50
N ALA A 158 0.03 -0.04 -3.23
CA ALA A 158 1.31 -0.47 -2.75
C ALA A 158 1.26 -1.01 -1.32
N GLU A 159 2.15 -1.95 -1.04
CA GLU A 159 2.33 -2.61 0.24
C GLU A 159 3.75 -2.35 0.76
N THR A 160 3.90 -2.14 2.06
CA THR A 160 5.18 -1.88 2.71
C THR A 160 5.49 -2.95 3.76
N LYS A 161 6.75 -3.40 3.79
CA LYS A 161 7.23 -4.41 4.73
C LYS A 161 8.60 -4.06 5.28
N HIS A 162 8.67 -3.85 6.59
CA HIS A 162 9.90 -3.51 7.29
C HIS A 162 10.65 -4.76 7.80
N TYR A 163 11.29 -5.51 6.90
CA TYR A 163 12.17 -6.65 7.24
C TYR A 163 12.98 -7.10 6.01
N GLN A 164 13.76 -8.18 6.15
CA GLN A 164 14.52 -8.76 5.03
C GLN A 164 13.61 -9.50 4.05
N PRO A 165 13.65 -9.19 2.75
CA PRO A 165 12.76 -9.83 1.78
C PRO A 165 12.99 -11.34 1.71
N SER A 166 11.90 -12.09 1.52
CA SER A 166 11.93 -13.53 1.18
C SER A 166 11.18 -13.78 -0.14
N PRO A 167 11.47 -14.89 -0.84
CA PRO A 167 10.73 -15.25 -2.05
C PRO A 167 9.23 -15.32 -1.82
N GLU A 168 8.80 -15.86 -0.68
CA GLU A 168 7.40 -16.01 -0.30
C GLU A 168 6.72 -14.66 -0.12
N LEU A 169 7.37 -13.66 0.51
CA LEU A 169 6.82 -12.30 0.57
C LEU A 169 6.54 -11.77 -0.84
N VAL A 170 7.52 -11.88 -1.73
CA VAL A 170 7.42 -11.38 -3.10
C VAL A 170 6.29 -12.09 -3.87
N LEU A 171 6.16 -13.40 -3.72
CA LEU A 171 5.11 -14.18 -4.37
C LEU A 171 3.73 -13.93 -3.74
N ASN A 172 3.65 -13.70 -2.43
CA ASN A 172 2.40 -13.34 -1.75
C ASN A 172 1.88 -11.98 -2.23
N PHE A 173 2.77 -11.02 -2.47
CA PHE A 173 2.38 -9.74 -3.06
C PHE A 173 1.76 -9.90 -4.44
N VAL A 174 2.22 -10.85 -5.26
CA VAL A 174 1.57 -11.17 -6.54
C VAL A 174 0.15 -11.71 -6.33
N GLY A 175 -0.09 -12.46 -5.26
CA GLY A 175 -1.45 -12.85 -4.87
C GLY A 175 -2.37 -11.65 -4.65
N LEU A 176 -1.87 -10.60 -4.00
CA LEU A 176 -2.61 -9.34 -3.83
C LEU A 176 -2.86 -8.63 -5.17
N VAL A 177 -1.89 -8.66 -6.08
CA VAL A 177 -2.05 -8.13 -7.45
C VAL A 177 -3.12 -8.89 -8.22
N ASN A 178 -3.15 -10.22 -8.11
CA ASN A 178 -4.21 -11.02 -8.69
C ASN A 178 -5.59 -10.65 -8.12
N GLU A 179 -5.67 -10.45 -6.81
CA GLU A 179 -6.94 -10.14 -6.12
C GLU A 179 -7.53 -8.78 -6.54
N LEU A 180 -6.68 -7.77 -6.68
CA LEU A 180 -7.11 -6.39 -6.90
C LEU A 180 -7.03 -5.94 -8.36
N MET A 181 -6.09 -6.49 -9.14
CA MET A 181 -5.83 -6.11 -10.53
C MET A 181 -5.54 -7.33 -11.43
N PRO A 182 -6.48 -8.29 -11.54
CA PRO A 182 -6.25 -9.57 -12.22
C PRO A 182 -5.87 -9.44 -13.71
N ALA A 183 -6.28 -8.35 -14.38
CA ALA A 183 -5.88 -8.08 -15.77
C ALA A 183 -4.35 -8.04 -15.95
N LEU A 184 -3.59 -7.62 -14.94
CA LEU A 184 -2.13 -7.63 -14.98
C LEU A 184 -1.56 -9.06 -15.05
N MET A 185 -2.27 -10.05 -14.48
CA MET A 185 -1.87 -11.45 -14.49
C MET A 185 -2.01 -12.09 -15.87
N SER A 186 -2.95 -11.60 -16.68
CA SER A 186 -3.15 -12.03 -18.07
C SER A 186 -2.35 -11.21 -19.09
N GLY A 187 -1.45 -10.34 -18.64
CA GLY A 187 -0.69 -9.44 -19.52
C GLY A 187 -1.53 -8.32 -20.14
N THR A 188 -2.76 -8.11 -19.65
CA THR A 188 -3.65 -7.05 -20.10
C THR A 188 -3.44 -5.81 -19.25
N PHE A 189 -2.58 -4.91 -19.73
CA PHE A 189 -2.21 -3.71 -18.99
C PHE A 189 -3.15 -2.54 -19.28
N PRO A 190 -3.49 -1.69 -18.29
CA PRO A 190 -4.25 -0.47 -18.53
C PRO A 190 -3.60 0.38 -19.63
N THR A 191 -4.38 0.74 -20.64
CA THR A 191 -3.94 1.56 -21.79
C THR A 191 -4.53 2.96 -21.77
N LYS A 192 -5.35 3.31 -20.77
CA LYS A 192 -5.89 4.67 -20.63
C LYS A 192 -4.88 5.59 -19.97
N LYS A 193 -4.88 6.86 -20.37
CA LYS A 193 -4.12 7.92 -19.68
C LYS A 193 -4.74 8.20 -18.31
N PRO A 194 -3.97 8.70 -17.33
CA PRO A 194 -2.53 8.95 -17.34
C PRO A 194 -1.70 7.71 -16.94
N LYS A 195 -0.37 7.83 -16.91
CA LYS A 195 0.53 6.79 -16.39
C LYS A 195 0.58 6.81 -14.86
N HIS A 196 0.24 5.70 -14.25
CA HIS A 196 0.41 5.46 -12.82
C HIS A 196 1.63 4.57 -12.56
N CYS A 197 2.17 4.63 -11.34
CA CYS A 197 3.09 3.60 -10.86
C CYS A 197 2.38 2.23 -10.92
N GLY A 198 3.00 1.20 -11.46
CA GLY A 198 2.49 -0.17 -11.33
C GLY A 198 2.41 -0.59 -9.85
N PRO A 199 1.58 -1.60 -9.49
CA PRO A 199 1.45 -2.02 -8.11
C PRO A 199 2.81 -2.28 -7.47
N ALA A 200 3.03 -1.78 -6.26
CA ALA A 200 4.37 -1.80 -5.67
C ALA A 200 4.47 -2.52 -4.33
N LEU A 201 5.59 -3.21 -4.12
CA LEU A 201 6.01 -3.73 -2.83
C LEU A 201 7.29 -2.99 -2.39
N PHE A 202 7.21 -2.33 -1.25
CA PHE A 202 8.29 -1.55 -0.63
C PHE A 202 8.89 -2.32 0.54
N VAL A 203 10.17 -2.68 0.44
CA VAL A 203 10.85 -3.48 1.47
C VAL A 203 12.11 -2.77 1.96
N SER A 204 12.28 -2.70 3.29
CA SER A 204 13.42 -2.02 3.88
C SER A 204 14.75 -2.77 3.67
N GLY A 205 14.72 -4.11 3.76
CA GLY A 205 15.88 -4.99 3.60
C GLY A 205 16.29 -5.25 2.15
N VAL A 206 17.52 -5.69 1.96
CA VAL A 206 18.15 -5.90 0.65
C VAL A 206 17.98 -7.35 0.20
N GLY A 207 17.61 -7.58 -1.06
CA GLY A 207 17.48 -8.91 -1.63
C GLY A 207 18.83 -9.53 -2.04
N ASN A 208 18.91 -10.86 -2.00
CA ASN A 208 20.04 -11.61 -2.56
C ASN A 208 19.89 -11.79 -4.09
N ALA A 209 20.89 -12.38 -4.73
CA ALA A 209 20.91 -12.59 -6.19
C ALA A 209 19.70 -13.38 -6.73
N HIS A 210 19.17 -14.33 -5.96
CA HIS A 210 17.99 -15.09 -6.37
C HIS A 210 16.72 -14.23 -6.32
N LEU A 211 16.56 -13.44 -5.26
CA LEU A 211 15.45 -12.49 -5.11
C LEU A 211 15.43 -11.42 -6.20
N ILE A 212 16.61 -10.96 -6.63
CA ILE A 212 16.71 -10.00 -7.75
C ILE A 212 16.12 -10.62 -9.03
N LYS A 213 16.47 -11.87 -9.37
CA LYS A 213 15.91 -12.57 -10.53
C LYS A 213 14.39 -12.75 -10.43
N ILE A 214 13.89 -13.08 -9.23
CA ILE A 214 12.44 -13.19 -8.99
C ILE A 214 11.76 -11.83 -9.24
N LYS A 215 12.29 -10.76 -8.63
CA LYS A 215 11.80 -9.39 -8.81
C LYS A 215 11.72 -9.01 -10.29
N GLU A 216 12.80 -9.22 -11.05
CA GLU A 216 12.87 -8.85 -12.47
C GLU A 216 11.86 -9.65 -13.29
N SER A 217 11.79 -10.96 -13.06
CA SER A 217 10.83 -11.84 -13.74
C SER A 217 9.38 -11.42 -13.48
N LEU A 218 9.03 -11.09 -12.25
CA LEU A 218 7.66 -10.68 -11.88
C LEU A 218 7.34 -9.27 -12.37
N GLY A 219 8.29 -8.34 -12.27
CA GLY A 219 8.11 -6.95 -12.72
C GLY A 219 7.85 -6.88 -14.23
N ILE A 220 8.57 -7.66 -15.03
CA ILE A 220 8.32 -7.75 -16.47
C ILE A 220 6.96 -8.39 -16.77
N ARG A 221 6.66 -9.54 -16.14
CA ARG A 221 5.43 -10.31 -16.40
C ARG A 221 4.15 -9.56 -16.03
N TYR A 222 4.15 -8.88 -14.87
CA TYR A 222 2.93 -8.32 -14.29
C TYR A 222 2.94 -6.79 -14.17
N LYS A 223 4.00 -6.11 -14.65
CA LYS A 223 4.19 -4.65 -14.52
C LYS A 223 4.12 -4.15 -13.07
N VAL A 224 4.63 -4.97 -12.15
CA VAL A 224 4.70 -4.67 -10.72
C VAL A 224 6.09 -4.15 -10.34
N ASN A 225 6.15 -3.32 -9.29
CA ASN A 225 7.40 -2.77 -8.78
C ASN A 225 7.78 -3.43 -7.46
N ILE A 226 8.92 -4.11 -7.40
CA ILE A 226 9.43 -4.66 -6.15
C ILE A 226 10.68 -3.88 -5.78
N LEU A 227 10.57 -3.00 -4.80
CA LEU A 227 11.63 -2.09 -4.38
C LEU A 227 12.20 -2.56 -3.04
N MET A 228 13.38 -3.15 -3.11
CA MET A 228 14.10 -3.70 -1.96
C MET A 228 15.22 -2.74 -1.55
N GLY A 229 15.62 -2.80 -0.28
CA GLY A 229 16.74 -2.03 0.24
C GLY A 229 16.42 -0.55 0.40
N LEU A 230 15.17 -0.17 0.65
CA LEU A 230 14.78 1.25 0.76
C LEU A 230 15.51 2.01 1.88
N PHE A 231 16.09 1.31 2.87
CA PHE A 231 16.98 1.96 3.84
C PHE A 231 18.37 2.26 3.27
N ALA A 232 18.90 1.38 2.43
CA ALA A 232 20.19 1.59 1.77
C ALA A 232 20.06 2.54 0.55
N TYR A 233 18.89 2.52 -0.09
CA TYR A 233 18.61 3.21 -1.35
C TYR A 233 17.25 3.96 -1.26
N PRO A 234 17.15 5.03 -0.44
CA PRO A 234 15.88 5.68 -0.11
C PRO A 234 15.21 6.37 -1.31
N ASN A 235 15.98 6.90 -2.25
CA ASN A 235 15.42 7.69 -3.35
C ASN A 235 15.01 6.84 -4.57
N GLN A 236 15.04 5.51 -4.49
CA GLN A 236 14.79 4.65 -5.66
C GLN A 236 13.37 4.80 -6.24
N VAL A 237 12.39 5.23 -5.44
CA VAL A 237 11.00 5.38 -5.91
C VAL A 237 10.82 6.60 -6.83
N HIS A 238 11.49 7.71 -6.51
CA HIS A 238 11.23 9.02 -7.12
C HIS A 238 12.45 9.68 -7.79
N SER A 239 13.65 9.09 -7.68
CA SER A 239 14.84 9.61 -8.36
C SER A 239 14.64 9.62 -9.88
N ALA A 240 15.00 10.73 -10.51
CA ALA A 240 14.88 10.92 -11.97
C ALA A 240 15.63 9.83 -12.75
N SER A 241 16.81 9.44 -12.29
CA SER A 241 17.62 8.39 -12.92
C SER A 241 16.97 7.00 -12.84
N ASN A 242 16.18 6.71 -11.81
CA ASN A 242 15.53 5.40 -11.67
C ASN A 242 14.13 5.34 -12.30
N GLN A 243 13.57 6.47 -12.76
CA GLN A 243 12.23 6.50 -13.37
C GLN A 243 12.07 5.59 -14.59
N VAL A 244 13.17 5.28 -15.28
CA VAL A 244 13.21 4.36 -16.42
C VAL A 244 13.04 2.89 -16.00
N ASN A 245 13.37 2.56 -14.75
CA ASN A 245 13.29 1.21 -14.19
C ASN A 245 12.01 0.97 -13.39
N ILE A 246 11.20 2.02 -13.16
CA ILE A 246 9.89 1.89 -12.52
C ILE A 246 8.86 1.49 -13.58
N HIS A 247 8.23 0.33 -13.38
CA HIS A 247 7.11 -0.10 -14.20
C HIS A 247 5.92 0.84 -13.99
N LYS A 248 5.38 1.33 -15.09
CA LYS A 248 4.21 2.21 -15.14
C LYS A 248 3.09 1.52 -15.91
N ILE A 249 1.85 1.76 -15.48
CA ILE A 249 0.62 1.27 -16.13
C ILE A 249 -0.21 2.47 -16.59
N GLY A 250 -0.92 2.34 -17.71
CA GLY A 250 -1.54 3.46 -18.45
C GLY A 250 -0.81 3.75 -19.77
N SER A 251 -1.35 4.64 -20.62
CA SER A 251 -0.73 5.00 -21.91
C SER A 251 0.22 6.19 -21.87
N THR A 252 1.16 6.19 -22.83
CA THR A 252 2.03 7.31 -23.27
C THR A 252 1.24 8.49 -23.80
#